data_AF-A0A166WFD5-F1
#
_entry.id   AF-A0A166WFD5-F1
#
_cell.length_a   1.000
_cell.length_b   1.000
_cell.length_c   1.000
_cell.angle_alpha   90.00
_cell.angle_beta   90.00
_cell.angle_gamma   90.00
#
_symmetry.space_group_name_H-M   'P 1'
#
loop_
_entity.id
_entity.type
_entity.pdbx_description
1 polymer ?
#
loop_
_entity_poly.entity_id
_entity_poly.type
_entity_poly.pdbx_seq_one_letter_code
_entity_poly.pdbx_strand_id
1 'polypeptide(L)'
;MSTTIEVTFVRHGESTDNLRSVWAGWEDAPLSNHGMNHFGIAEGHPWTMTPDASKPRAQLYAEGVFPVITRREEGFPGGESLDDLARRAAQAVEALVMPAVWRAARAGEKGGRIAVVSHGLCISELIPALLRKDANAPPRQDFRGLMNTAWTRVTVDVPGAKEGEPLEFTDADPPPLSVRVTHVNVHDHIDKIKRQQGGIGRTAHDPAQKDIRAFFGGEGVKDAKGATEAQEHSASNANDEVDVALED
;
A
#
# COMPACT_ATOMS: atom_id res chain seq x y z
N MET A 1 -21.66 22.61 1.94
CA MET A 1 -21.36 21.16 1.85
C MET A 1 -19.87 21.03 1.55
N SER A 2 -19.19 20.03 2.12
CA SER A 2 -17.71 19.92 2.09
C SER A 2 -17.19 19.47 0.73
N THR A 3 -16.08 20.03 0.26
CA THR A 3 -15.33 19.61 -0.96
C THR A 3 -14.33 18.50 -0.65
N THR A 4 -14.65 17.64 0.33
CA THR A 4 -13.76 16.57 0.81
C THR A 4 -13.41 15.61 -0.32
N ILE A 5 -12.11 15.31 -0.44
CA ILE A 5 -11.56 14.33 -1.37
C ILE A 5 -11.21 13.06 -0.60
N GLU A 6 -11.63 11.92 -1.12
CA GLU A 6 -11.32 10.61 -0.54
C GLU A 6 -10.16 9.96 -1.30
N VAL A 7 -9.08 9.64 -0.60
CA VAL A 7 -7.97 8.83 -1.12
C VAL A 7 -8.05 7.46 -0.47
N THR A 8 -8.28 6.42 -1.27
CA THR A 8 -8.38 5.03 -0.82
C THR A 8 -7.15 4.26 -1.28
N PHE A 9 -6.35 3.82 -0.31
CA PHE A 9 -5.18 2.97 -0.52
C PHE A 9 -5.61 1.51 -0.42
N VAL A 10 -5.32 0.69 -1.43
CA VAL A 10 -5.73 -0.72 -1.51
C VAL A 10 -4.47 -1.58 -1.67
N ARG A 11 -4.30 -2.57 -0.78
CA ARG A 11 -3.21 -3.54 -0.95
C ARG A 11 -3.53 -4.50 -2.08
N HIS A 12 -2.52 -4.85 -2.88
CA HIS A 12 -2.67 -5.88 -3.92
C HIS A 12 -3.19 -7.22 -3.36
N GLY A 13 -3.76 -8.04 -4.26
CA GLY A 13 -4.22 -9.40 -3.95
C GLY A 13 -3.07 -10.32 -3.54
N GLU A 14 -3.40 -11.42 -2.88
CA GLU A 14 -2.39 -12.42 -2.46
C GLU A 14 -1.61 -13.00 -3.64
N SER A 15 -0.29 -13.10 -3.48
CA SER A 15 0.65 -13.80 -4.36
C SER A 15 1.21 -15.06 -3.70
N THR A 16 1.89 -15.92 -4.45
CA THR A 16 2.56 -17.13 -3.93
C THR A 16 3.58 -16.81 -2.84
N ASP A 17 4.26 -15.67 -2.93
CA ASP A 17 5.30 -15.29 -1.98
C ASP A 17 4.72 -14.81 -0.66
N ASN A 18 3.51 -14.22 -0.69
CA ASN A 18 2.79 -13.88 0.53
C ASN A 18 2.50 -15.13 1.37
N LEU A 19 2.36 -16.32 0.76
CA LEU A 19 2.11 -17.59 1.45
C LEU A 19 3.37 -18.27 2.00
N ARG A 20 4.56 -17.79 1.63
CA ARG A 20 5.84 -18.49 1.88
C ARG A 20 6.72 -17.84 2.94
N SER A 21 6.26 -16.75 3.58
CA SER A 21 7.06 -15.97 4.55
C SER A 21 8.47 -15.66 4.04
N VAL A 22 8.54 -15.20 2.78
CA VAL A 22 9.77 -14.74 2.13
C VAL A 22 9.73 -13.23 1.95
N TRP A 23 10.89 -12.61 1.76
CA TRP A 23 10.96 -11.22 1.33
C TRP A 23 10.47 -11.09 -0.12
N ALA A 24 9.22 -10.64 -0.25
CA ALA A 24 8.58 -10.42 -1.54
C ALA A 24 8.84 -8.98 -2.01
N GLY A 25 9.89 -8.80 -2.83
CA GLY A 25 10.18 -7.59 -3.59
C GLY A 25 9.48 -7.60 -4.96
N TRP A 26 10.20 -7.21 -6.01
CA TRP A 26 9.71 -7.30 -7.38
C TRP A 26 10.20 -8.59 -8.05
N GLU A 27 9.35 -9.63 -8.07
CA GLU A 27 9.66 -10.82 -8.89
C GLU A 27 8.61 -11.16 -9.97
N ASP A 28 7.38 -10.61 -10.01
CA ASP A 28 6.49 -10.93 -11.16
C ASP A 28 5.26 -10.00 -11.42
N ALA A 29 5.45 -8.69 -11.63
CA ALA A 29 4.48 -7.84 -12.36
C ALA A 29 5.04 -6.44 -12.67
N PRO A 30 4.72 -5.82 -13.83
CA PRO A 30 5.07 -4.42 -14.11
C PRO A 30 4.15 -3.48 -13.30
N LEU A 31 4.62 -3.06 -12.13
CA LEU A 31 4.07 -1.91 -11.40
C LEU A 31 4.78 -0.63 -11.87
N SER A 32 4.17 0.53 -11.64
CA SER A 32 4.90 1.81 -11.80
C SER A 32 6.13 1.84 -10.88
N ASN A 33 7.24 2.45 -11.30
CA ASN A 33 8.48 2.59 -10.52
C ASN A 33 8.29 3.07 -9.06
N HIS A 34 7.16 3.74 -8.77
CA HIS A 34 6.81 4.28 -7.45
C HIS A 34 6.26 3.24 -6.45
N GLY A 35 5.75 2.08 -6.90
CA GLY A 35 5.10 1.08 -6.04
C GLY A 35 6.00 -0.10 -5.63
N MET A 36 7.18 -0.24 -6.23
CA MET A 36 8.07 -1.39 -6.02
C MET A 36 8.67 -1.35 -4.60
N ASN A 37 8.65 -2.45 -3.85
CA ASN A 37 9.51 -2.65 -2.69
C ASN A 37 10.80 -3.34 -3.17
N HIS A 38 11.96 -2.94 -2.65
CA HIS A 38 13.24 -3.50 -3.06
C HIS A 38 14.01 -4.02 -1.85
N PHE A 39 14.14 -5.34 -1.71
CA PHE A 39 14.85 -5.97 -0.58
C PHE A 39 16.26 -6.43 -0.97
N GLY A 40 16.70 -6.14 -2.19
CA GLY A 40 18.07 -6.41 -2.64
C GLY A 40 18.40 -7.89 -2.56
N ILE A 41 19.53 -8.23 -1.92
CA ILE A 41 19.97 -9.63 -1.81
C ILE A 41 19.02 -10.54 -1.01
N ALA A 42 18.06 -9.97 -0.26
CA ALA A 42 17.13 -10.74 0.55
C ALA A 42 15.92 -11.24 -0.26
N GLU A 43 15.68 -10.72 -1.46
CA GLU A 43 14.50 -11.07 -2.26
C GLU A 43 14.42 -12.58 -2.53
N GLY A 44 13.20 -13.12 -2.42
CA GLY A 44 12.93 -14.55 -2.60
C GLY A 44 13.43 -15.45 -1.46
N HIS A 45 14.15 -14.90 -0.47
CA HIS A 45 14.68 -15.66 0.65
C HIS A 45 13.77 -15.60 1.88
N PRO A 46 13.73 -16.65 2.73
CA PRO A 46 12.98 -16.63 3.98
C PRO A 46 13.47 -15.54 4.93
N TRP A 47 12.53 -14.90 5.62
CA TRP A 47 12.86 -13.97 6.70
C TRP A 47 12.86 -14.68 8.06
N THR A 48 13.53 -14.08 9.06
CA THR A 48 13.47 -14.55 10.45
C THR A 48 13.38 -13.39 11.45
N MET A 49 12.54 -13.56 12.47
CA MET A 49 12.44 -12.64 13.62
C MET A 49 13.41 -13.01 14.74
N THR A 50 13.96 -14.22 14.72
CA THR A 50 14.84 -14.75 15.77
C THR A 50 16.16 -15.21 15.17
N PRO A 51 16.96 -14.29 14.60
CA PRO A 51 18.28 -14.65 14.11
C PRO A 51 19.18 -15.12 15.27
N ASP A 52 20.16 -15.94 14.93
CA ASP A 52 21.23 -16.27 15.87
C ASP A 52 22.02 -14.99 16.20
N ALA A 53 21.77 -14.42 17.37
CA ALA A 53 22.37 -13.18 17.85
C ALA A 53 23.90 -13.25 18.00
N SER A 54 24.49 -14.46 18.00
CA SER A 54 25.94 -14.64 18.04
C SER A 54 26.62 -14.43 16.69
N LYS A 55 25.86 -14.46 15.58
CA LYS A 55 26.39 -14.33 14.22
C LYS A 55 26.28 -12.89 13.72
N PRO A 56 27.34 -12.34 13.10
CA PRO A 56 27.23 -11.06 12.41
C PRO A 56 26.30 -11.18 11.19
N ARG A 57 25.61 -10.10 10.83
CA ARG A 57 24.66 -10.06 9.69
C ARG A 57 25.25 -10.56 8.37
N ALA A 58 26.51 -10.22 8.10
CA ALA A 58 27.20 -10.67 6.90
C ALA A 58 27.29 -12.21 6.80
N GLN A 59 27.49 -12.89 7.95
CA GLN A 59 27.48 -14.34 8.01
C GLN A 59 26.07 -14.90 7.82
N LEU A 60 25.06 -14.31 8.45
CA LEU A 60 23.67 -14.70 8.26
C LEU A 60 23.25 -14.62 6.78
N TYR A 61 23.62 -13.53 6.09
CA TYR A 61 23.34 -13.36 4.66
C TYR A 61 24.05 -14.40 3.79
N ALA A 62 25.31 -14.73 4.10
CA ALA A 62 26.04 -15.79 3.40
C ALA A 62 25.40 -17.18 3.59
N GLU A 63 24.70 -17.39 4.70
CA GLU A 63 23.93 -18.61 5.00
C GLU A 63 22.49 -18.56 4.43
N GLY A 64 22.11 -17.49 3.73
CA GLY A 64 20.77 -17.31 3.17
C GLY A 64 19.70 -16.95 4.22
N VAL A 65 20.12 -16.52 5.41
CA VAL A 65 19.24 -16.11 6.51
C VAL A 65 19.14 -14.59 6.54
N PHE A 66 17.92 -14.07 6.37
CA PHE A 66 17.67 -12.63 6.28
C PHE A 66 16.78 -12.16 7.44
N PRO A 67 17.36 -11.59 8.51
CA PRO A 67 16.59 -11.16 9.66
C PRO A 67 15.74 -9.93 9.33
N VAL A 68 14.61 -9.80 10.01
CA VAL A 68 13.79 -8.59 9.94
C VAL A 68 14.60 -7.38 10.40
N ILE A 69 14.52 -6.31 9.62
CA ILE A 69 15.19 -5.04 9.89
C ILE A 69 14.30 -4.23 10.84
N THR A 70 14.81 -3.90 12.02
CA THR A 70 14.09 -3.14 13.05
C THR A 70 14.37 -1.64 13.00
N ARG A 71 15.49 -1.23 12.39
CA ARG A 71 15.89 0.17 12.27
C ARG A 71 15.52 0.74 10.91
N ARG A 72 14.97 1.94 10.87
CA ARG A 72 14.34 2.49 9.64
C ARG A 72 15.34 2.87 8.56
N GLU A 73 16.52 3.30 8.97
CA GLU A 73 17.63 3.72 8.11
C GLU A 73 18.42 2.54 7.54
N GLU A 74 18.19 1.33 8.07
CA GLU A 74 18.85 0.13 7.59
C GLU A 74 18.10 -0.52 6.42
N GLY A 75 18.88 -1.12 5.53
CA GLY A 75 18.39 -1.94 4.42
C GLY A 75 19.30 -3.14 4.20
N PHE A 76 18.83 -4.13 3.44
CA PHE A 76 19.71 -5.17 2.94
C PHE A 76 20.65 -4.61 1.86
N PRO A 77 21.83 -5.22 1.63
CA PRO A 77 22.68 -4.84 0.51
C PRO A 77 21.91 -4.82 -0.82
N GLY A 78 21.98 -3.68 -1.53
CA GLY A 78 21.23 -3.46 -2.77
C GLY A 78 19.72 -3.24 -2.58
N GLY A 79 19.20 -3.32 -1.36
CA GLY A 79 17.82 -3.05 -0.99
C GLY A 79 17.61 -1.60 -0.55
N GLU A 80 16.35 -1.25 -0.38
CA GLU A 80 15.88 0.05 0.11
C GLU A 80 15.61 -0.04 1.63
N SER A 81 15.95 1.00 2.37
CA SER A 81 15.54 1.14 3.78
C SER A 81 14.10 1.68 3.90
N LEU A 82 13.51 1.64 5.10
CA LEU A 82 12.18 2.25 5.31
C LEU A 82 12.20 3.76 5.13
N ASP A 83 13.31 4.42 5.42
CA ASP A 83 13.46 5.87 5.20
C ASP A 83 13.65 6.23 3.73
N ASP A 84 14.31 5.38 2.95
CA ASP A 84 14.37 5.52 1.50
C ASP A 84 12.97 5.34 0.89
N LEU A 85 12.24 4.30 1.31
CA LEU A 85 10.86 4.05 0.91
C LEU A 85 9.94 5.22 1.30
N ALA A 86 10.11 5.78 2.50
CA ALA A 86 9.36 6.95 2.95
C ALA A 86 9.59 8.19 2.06
N ARG A 87 10.84 8.44 1.64
CA ARG A 87 11.14 9.54 0.70
C ARG A 87 10.50 9.31 -0.66
N ARG A 88 10.54 8.07 -1.17
CA ARG A 88 9.91 7.73 -2.45
C ARG A 88 8.38 7.79 -2.38
N ALA A 89 7.79 7.38 -1.27
CA ALA A 89 6.36 7.53 -1.00
C ALA A 89 5.94 9.01 -0.98
N ALA A 90 6.74 9.89 -0.36
CA ALA A 90 6.49 11.34 -0.39
C ALA A 90 6.53 11.90 -1.82
N GLN A 91 7.52 11.49 -2.62
CA GLN A 91 7.57 11.87 -4.05
C GLN A 91 6.35 11.36 -4.83
N ALA A 92 5.90 10.14 -4.56
CA ALA A 92 4.73 9.56 -5.20
C ALA A 92 3.43 10.30 -4.84
N VAL A 93 3.27 10.72 -3.58
CA VAL A 93 2.13 11.55 -3.16
C VAL A 93 2.11 12.87 -3.93
N GLU A 94 3.25 13.56 -4.05
CA GLU A 94 3.34 14.80 -4.83
C GLU A 94 3.03 14.60 -6.31
N ALA A 95 3.54 13.53 -6.90
CA ALA A 95 3.41 13.30 -8.33
C ALA A 95 2.03 12.78 -8.73
N LEU A 96 1.38 11.98 -7.88
CA LEU A 96 0.21 11.20 -8.26
C LEU A 96 -1.08 11.63 -7.55
N VAL A 97 -1.01 12.02 -6.27
CA VAL A 97 -2.20 12.32 -5.46
C VAL A 97 -2.49 13.82 -5.46
N MET A 98 -1.49 14.64 -5.14
CA MET A 98 -1.66 16.09 -4.98
C MET A 98 -2.19 16.81 -6.23
N PRO A 99 -1.81 16.47 -7.47
CA PRO A 99 -2.34 17.14 -8.66
C PRO A 99 -3.85 16.94 -8.81
N ALA A 100 -4.36 15.76 -8.42
CA ALA A 100 -5.80 15.50 -8.42
C ALA A 100 -6.52 16.25 -7.30
N VAL A 101 -5.90 16.36 -6.12
CA VAL A 101 -6.40 17.17 -5.00
C VAL A 101 -6.55 18.63 -5.40
N TRP A 102 -5.49 19.22 -5.95
CA TRP A 102 -5.50 20.63 -6.34
C TRP A 102 -6.43 20.91 -7.50
N ARG A 103 -6.52 20.02 -8.49
CA ARG A 103 -7.50 20.16 -9.57
C ARG A 103 -8.93 20.21 -9.03
N ALA A 104 -9.29 19.29 -8.14
CA ALA A 104 -10.63 19.24 -7.56
C ALA A 104 -10.92 20.49 -6.70
N ALA A 105 -9.95 20.94 -5.90
CA ALA A 105 -10.08 22.17 -5.11
C ALA A 105 -10.29 23.41 -5.98
N ARG A 106 -9.49 23.57 -7.04
CA ARG A 106 -9.61 24.70 -7.99
C ARG A 106 -10.97 24.70 -8.70
N ALA A 107 -11.49 23.54 -9.05
CA ALA A 107 -12.78 23.42 -9.73
C ALA A 107 -13.99 23.52 -8.79
N GLY A 108 -13.79 23.55 -7.47
CA GLY A 108 -14.89 23.46 -6.50
C GLY A 108 -15.63 22.12 -6.59
N GLU A 109 -14.95 21.07 -7.08
CA GLU A 109 -15.52 19.74 -7.24
C GLU A 109 -15.82 19.10 -5.88
N LYS A 110 -16.91 18.34 -5.82
CA LYS A 110 -17.30 17.62 -4.63
C LYS A 110 -17.14 16.12 -4.80
N GLY A 111 -16.68 15.48 -3.73
CA GLY A 111 -16.66 14.03 -3.63
C GLY A 111 -15.67 13.39 -4.60
N GLY A 112 -14.56 14.08 -4.88
CA GLY A 112 -13.45 13.50 -5.64
C GLY A 112 -12.95 12.23 -4.95
N ARG A 113 -12.72 11.17 -5.72
CA ARG A 113 -12.23 9.88 -5.21
C ARG A 113 -10.98 9.47 -5.97
N ILE A 114 -9.93 9.17 -5.23
CA ILE A 114 -8.64 8.70 -5.74
C ILE A 114 -8.44 7.29 -5.17
N ALA A 115 -8.16 6.32 -6.05
CA ALA A 115 -7.78 4.98 -5.64
C ALA A 115 -6.29 4.77 -5.93
N VAL A 116 -5.53 4.34 -4.93
CA VAL A 116 -4.10 4.02 -5.03
C VAL A 116 -3.93 2.55 -4.68
N VAL A 117 -3.48 1.74 -5.63
CA VAL A 117 -3.24 0.31 -5.42
C VAL A 117 -1.74 0.06 -5.33
N SER A 118 -1.27 -0.56 -4.25
CA SER A 118 0.17 -0.78 -4.00
C SER A 118 0.40 -1.93 -3.00
N HIS A 119 1.58 -1.99 -2.37
CA HIS A 119 1.98 -3.00 -1.38
C HIS A 119 1.75 -2.54 0.06
N GLY A 120 1.65 -3.48 1.01
CA GLY A 120 1.44 -3.19 2.43
C GLY A 120 2.46 -2.20 2.98
N LEU A 121 3.75 -2.55 2.89
CA LEU A 121 4.84 -1.67 3.35
C LEU A 121 4.87 -0.31 2.63
N CYS A 122 4.67 -0.28 1.31
CA CYS A 122 4.63 0.98 0.55
C CYS A 122 3.43 1.86 0.98
N ILE A 123 2.24 1.26 1.14
CA ILE A 123 1.05 1.96 1.64
C ILE A 123 1.27 2.50 3.06
N SER A 124 1.98 1.74 3.91
CA SER A 124 2.33 2.17 5.26
C SER A 124 3.20 3.43 5.29
N GLU A 125 3.90 3.76 4.20
CA GLU A 125 4.67 5.00 4.04
C GLU A 125 3.91 6.07 3.23
N LEU A 126 3.04 5.69 2.29
CA LEU A 126 2.19 6.62 1.53
C LEU A 126 1.16 7.34 2.41
N ILE A 127 0.55 6.64 3.37
CA ILE A 127 -0.46 7.24 4.26
C ILE A 127 0.17 8.33 5.15
N PRO A 128 1.27 8.09 5.89
CA PRO A 128 1.97 9.14 6.62
C PRO A 128 2.48 10.27 5.73
N ALA A 129 2.94 9.98 4.51
CA ALA A 129 3.36 11.01 3.57
C ALA A 129 2.21 11.98 3.22
N LEU A 130 1.01 11.46 2.99
CA LEU A 130 -0.18 12.28 2.75
C LEU A 130 -0.63 13.01 4.02
N LEU A 131 -0.60 12.35 5.20
CA LEU A 131 -0.97 12.98 6.47
C LEU A 131 -0.11 14.21 6.79
N ARG A 132 1.20 14.14 6.52
CA ARG A 132 2.14 15.27 6.75
C ARG A 132 1.83 16.52 5.91
N LYS A 133 0.88 16.45 4.96
CA LYS A 133 0.37 17.63 4.25
C LYS A 133 -0.55 18.50 5.09
N ASP A 134 -1.10 17.95 6.16
CA ASP A 134 -1.72 18.75 7.21
C ASP A 134 -0.63 19.33 8.11
N ALA A 135 -0.59 20.66 8.23
CA ALA A 135 0.37 21.34 9.09
C ALA A 135 0.18 21.00 10.59
N ASN A 136 -1.01 20.50 10.96
CA ASN A 136 -1.36 20.06 12.30
C ASN A 136 -1.40 18.53 12.41
N ALA A 137 -0.79 17.80 11.45
CA ALA A 137 -0.76 16.36 11.49
C ALA A 137 -0.21 15.86 12.83
N PRO A 138 -0.82 14.82 13.43
CA PRO A 138 -0.26 14.18 14.61
C PRO A 138 1.12 13.58 14.29
N PRO A 139 1.89 13.20 15.33
CA PRO A 139 3.12 12.44 15.15
C PRO A 139 2.91 11.22 14.23
N ARG A 140 4.00 10.74 13.63
CA ARG A 140 3.99 9.60 12.72
C ARG A 140 3.21 8.44 13.37
N GLN A 141 2.20 7.96 12.65
CA GLN A 141 1.42 6.79 13.02
C GLN A 141 1.90 5.58 12.22
N ASP A 142 1.73 4.40 12.80
CA ASP A 142 2.04 3.14 12.13
C ASP A 142 0.80 2.61 11.39
N PHE A 143 0.99 2.27 10.11
CA PHE A 143 -0.04 1.70 9.24
C PHE A 143 0.42 0.39 8.57
N ARG A 144 1.45 -0.25 9.14
CA ARG A 144 1.88 -1.59 8.72
C ARG A 144 0.80 -2.64 9.01
N GLY A 145 0.92 -3.79 8.35
CA GLY A 145 -0.01 -4.91 8.53
C GLY A 145 -1.34 -4.75 7.84
N LEU A 146 -1.39 -3.98 6.76
CA LEU A 146 -2.54 -3.93 5.87
C LEU A 146 -2.76 -5.32 5.24
N MET A 147 -3.93 -5.93 5.43
CA MET A 147 -4.24 -7.26 4.87
C MET A 147 -4.32 -7.22 3.34
N ASN A 148 -4.07 -8.35 2.66
CA ASN A 148 -4.23 -8.42 1.21
C ASN A 148 -5.65 -8.03 0.80
N THR A 149 -5.78 -7.22 -0.25
CA THR A 149 -7.05 -6.59 -0.73
C THR A 149 -7.76 -5.66 0.26
N ALA A 150 -7.29 -5.56 1.50
CA ALA A 150 -7.81 -4.58 2.43
C ALA A 150 -7.46 -3.16 1.99
N TRP A 151 -8.25 -2.21 2.48
CA TRP A 151 -8.09 -0.81 2.12
C TRP A 151 -8.13 0.12 3.33
N THR A 152 -7.41 1.23 3.20
CA THR A 152 -7.36 2.32 4.17
C THR A 152 -7.75 3.61 3.46
N ARG A 153 -8.62 4.43 4.08
CA ARG A 153 -9.09 5.69 3.48
C ARG A 153 -8.62 6.89 4.27
N VAL A 154 -8.09 7.84 3.52
CA VAL A 154 -7.70 9.18 3.98
C VAL A 154 -8.61 10.21 3.32
N THR A 155 -9.15 11.13 4.10
CA THR A 155 -9.88 12.29 3.60
C THR A 155 -8.98 13.50 3.60
N VAL A 156 -9.01 14.27 2.50
CA VAL A 156 -8.30 15.53 2.35
C VAL A 156 -9.35 16.63 2.18
N ASP A 157 -9.34 17.58 3.11
CA ASP A 157 -10.14 18.80 3.07
C ASP A 157 -9.24 19.99 2.77
N VAL A 158 -9.77 20.94 1.99
CA VAL A 158 -9.14 22.25 1.75
C VAL A 158 -9.98 23.31 2.48
N PRO A 159 -9.56 23.79 3.67
CA PRO A 159 -10.31 24.80 4.40
C PRO A 159 -10.55 26.04 3.55
N GLY A 160 -11.81 26.49 3.50
CA GLY A 160 -12.24 27.63 2.68
C GLY A 160 -12.75 27.27 1.28
N ALA A 161 -12.49 26.06 0.78
CA ALA A 161 -13.11 25.59 -0.46
C ALA A 161 -14.62 25.33 -0.25
N LYS A 162 -15.43 25.71 -1.25
CA LYS A 162 -16.87 25.47 -1.25
C LYS A 162 -17.30 24.78 -2.53
N GLU A 163 -18.29 23.91 -2.41
CA GLU A 163 -18.88 23.20 -3.55
C GLU A 163 -19.42 24.19 -4.59
N GLY A 164 -19.01 24.01 -5.84
CA GLY A 164 -19.42 24.84 -6.98
C GLY A 164 -18.80 26.24 -7.02
N GLU A 165 -17.95 26.59 -6.06
CA GLU A 165 -17.17 27.83 -6.06
C GLU A 165 -15.70 27.49 -6.35
N PRO A 166 -15.17 27.88 -7.52
CA PRO A 166 -13.75 27.73 -7.81
C PRO A 166 -12.89 28.43 -6.76
N LEU A 167 -11.82 27.76 -6.32
CA LEU A 167 -10.84 28.32 -5.41
C LEU A 167 -9.58 28.72 -6.17
N GLU A 168 -9.30 30.02 -6.19
CA GLU A 168 -8.10 30.58 -6.82
C GLU A 168 -6.92 30.59 -5.83
N PHE A 169 -5.81 29.98 -6.23
CA PHE A 169 -4.54 30.01 -5.50
C PHE A 169 -3.38 29.75 -6.47
N THR A 170 -2.14 30.03 -6.06
CA THR A 170 -0.96 29.72 -6.90
C THR A 170 -0.28 28.44 -6.41
N ASP A 171 0.42 27.74 -7.28
CA ASP A 171 1.16 26.53 -6.86
C ASP A 171 2.30 26.85 -5.87
N ALA A 172 2.75 28.11 -5.82
CA ALA A 172 3.75 28.60 -4.87
C ALA A 172 3.17 28.90 -3.48
N ASP A 173 1.85 29.08 -3.38
CA ASP A 173 1.15 29.39 -2.13
C ASP A 173 -0.19 28.62 -2.09
N PRO A 174 -0.14 27.29 -1.93
CA PRO A 174 -1.33 26.47 -1.86
C PRO A 174 -2.05 26.69 -0.52
N PRO A 175 -3.40 26.58 -0.50
CA PRO A 175 -4.15 26.66 0.74
C PRO A 175 -3.75 25.54 1.72
N PRO A 176 -3.94 25.73 3.03
CA PRO A 176 -3.70 24.69 4.01
C PRO A 176 -4.58 23.46 3.70
N LEU A 177 -4.15 22.30 4.20
CA LEU A 177 -4.91 21.06 4.09
C LEU A 177 -5.28 20.55 5.48
N SER A 178 -6.43 19.90 5.57
CA SER A 178 -6.85 19.13 6.73
C SER A 178 -6.95 17.66 6.29
N VAL A 179 -6.06 16.81 6.81
CA VAL A 179 -5.93 15.43 6.35
C VAL A 179 -6.23 14.46 7.49
N ARG A 180 -7.15 13.52 7.28
CA ARG A 180 -7.56 12.57 8.31
C ARG A 180 -7.70 11.16 7.77
N VAL A 181 -7.22 10.17 8.52
CA VAL A 181 -7.56 8.77 8.27
C VAL A 181 -8.96 8.51 8.81
N THR A 182 -9.82 7.90 8.01
CA THR A 182 -11.23 7.63 8.39
C THR A 182 -11.53 6.15 8.51
N HIS A 183 -10.79 5.31 7.78
CA HIS A 183 -10.96 3.87 7.76
C HIS A 183 -9.58 3.24 7.65
N VAL A 184 -9.32 2.18 8.41
CA VAL A 184 -8.03 1.50 8.44
C VAL A 184 -8.27 0.02 8.21
N ASN A 185 -7.53 -0.57 7.26
CA ASN A 185 -7.48 -2.01 7.04
C ASN A 185 -8.86 -2.66 6.91
N VAL A 186 -9.77 -2.03 6.16
CA VAL A 186 -11.13 -2.56 5.95
C VAL A 186 -11.08 -3.74 5.00
N HIS A 187 -11.61 -4.88 5.45
CA HIS A 187 -11.56 -6.16 4.73
C HIS A 187 -12.89 -6.93 4.75
N ASP A 188 -13.96 -6.36 5.31
CA ASP A 188 -15.27 -7.04 5.44
C ASP A 188 -15.83 -7.58 4.11
N HIS A 189 -15.43 -6.97 2.99
CA HIS A 189 -15.83 -7.35 1.64
C HIS A 189 -15.28 -8.71 1.20
N ILE A 190 -14.20 -9.20 1.81
CA ILE A 190 -13.61 -10.50 1.53
C ILE A 190 -13.99 -11.58 2.55
N ASP A 191 -14.59 -11.23 3.69
CA ASP A 191 -14.92 -12.16 4.76
C ASP A 191 -15.80 -13.34 4.30
N LYS A 192 -16.65 -13.09 3.31
CA LYS A 192 -17.60 -14.07 2.78
C LYS A 192 -17.15 -14.71 1.46
N ILE A 193 -15.99 -14.31 0.93
CA ILE A 193 -15.46 -14.86 -0.31
C ILE A 193 -14.80 -16.21 -0.01
N LYS A 194 -15.44 -17.28 -0.49
CA LYS A 194 -14.89 -18.63 -0.41
C LYS A 194 -13.88 -18.82 -1.53
N ARG A 195 -12.63 -19.13 -1.17
CA ARG A 195 -11.57 -19.40 -2.13
C ARG A 195 -11.84 -20.69 -2.90
N GLN A 196 -11.53 -20.68 -4.19
CA GLN A 196 -11.39 -21.90 -4.97
C GLN A 196 -9.98 -22.47 -4.74
N GLN A 197 -9.89 -23.77 -4.46
CA GLN A 197 -8.61 -24.43 -4.19
C GLN A 197 -7.74 -24.37 -5.45
N GLY A 198 -6.53 -23.81 -5.32
CA GLY A 198 -5.58 -23.69 -6.42
C GLY A 198 -5.06 -22.28 -6.67
N GLY A 199 -5.78 -21.23 -6.23
CA GLY A 199 -5.36 -19.83 -6.35
C GLY A 199 -5.23 -19.36 -7.82
N ILE A 200 -5.78 -18.20 -8.15
CA ILE A 200 -5.59 -17.60 -9.49
C ILE A 200 -4.09 -17.33 -9.75
N GLY A 201 -3.28 -17.23 -8.69
CA GLY A 201 -1.81 -17.07 -8.74
C GLY A 201 -1.01 -18.29 -9.21
N ARG A 202 -1.63 -19.42 -9.59
CA ARG A 202 -0.95 -20.51 -10.31
C ARG A 202 -1.13 -20.44 -11.83
N THR A 203 -1.92 -19.49 -12.31
CA THR A 203 -2.23 -19.33 -13.73
C THR A 203 -1.30 -18.27 -14.31
N ALA A 204 -0.59 -18.62 -15.39
CA ALA A 204 0.18 -17.65 -16.16
C ALA A 204 -0.74 -16.47 -16.56
N HIS A 205 -0.17 -15.26 -16.70
CA HIS A 205 -0.84 -14.06 -17.17
C HIS A 205 -1.86 -14.39 -18.27
N ASP A 206 -3.15 -14.23 -17.96
CA ASP A 206 -4.23 -14.48 -18.91
C ASP A 206 -4.39 -13.25 -19.81
N PRO A 207 -4.12 -13.33 -21.13
CA PRO A 207 -4.34 -12.21 -22.04
C PRO A 207 -5.81 -11.74 -22.09
N ALA A 208 -6.75 -12.57 -21.61
CA ALA A 208 -8.16 -12.21 -21.46
C ALA A 208 -8.47 -11.46 -20.15
N GLN A 209 -7.52 -11.33 -19.23
CA GLN A 209 -7.67 -10.53 -18.01
C GLN A 209 -7.85 -9.06 -18.41
N LYS A 210 -9.09 -8.58 -18.28
CA LYS A 210 -9.46 -7.21 -18.66
C LYS A 210 -8.87 -6.20 -17.69
N ASP A 211 -8.54 -5.02 -18.22
CA ASP A 211 -8.11 -3.84 -17.44
C ASP A 211 -9.11 -3.55 -16.30
N ILE A 212 -8.63 -3.05 -15.16
CA ILE A 212 -9.44 -2.64 -14.02
C ILE A 212 -10.58 -1.66 -14.41
N ARG A 213 -10.38 -0.88 -15.47
CA ARG A 213 -11.41 -0.01 -16.06
C ARG A 213 -12.63 -0.78 -16.57
N ALA A 214 -12.47 -2.01 -17.05
CA ALA A 214 -13.58 -2.87 -17.46
C ALA A 214 -14.40 -3.36 -16.26
N PHE A 215 -13.74 -3.60 -15.11
CA PHE A 215 -14.41 -3.98 -13.87
C PHE A 215 -15.29 -2.84 -13.34
N PHE A 216 -14.79 -1.61 -13.35
CA PHE A 216 -15.57 -0.42 -12.99
C PHE A 216 -16.57 0.04 -14.07
N GLY A 217 -16.51 -0.56 -15.27
CA GLY A 217 -17.40 -0.29 -16.41
C GLY A 217 -18.72 -1.08 -16.42
N GLY A 218 -18.93 -2.00 -15.47
CA GLY A 218 -20.20 -2.70 -15.28
C GLY A 218 -20.41 -3.97 -16.11
N GLU A 219 -19.40 -4.50 -16.80
CA GLU A 219 -19.50 -5.83 -17.43
C GLU A 219 -19.33 -6.94 -16.38
N GLY A 220 -20.43 -7.61 -16.01
CA GLY A 220 -20.43 -8.74 -15.10
C GLY A 220 -19.61 -9.92 -15.62
N VAL A 221 -18.64 -10.38 -14.83
CA VAL A 221 -17.88 -11.61 -15.09
C VAL A 221 -18.80 -12.81 -14.80
N LYS A 222 -18.91 -13.75 -15.77
CA LYS A 222 -19.72 -14.96 -15.63
C LYS A 222 -18.93 -16.07 -14.92
N ASP A 223 -19.58 -16.70 -13.95
CA ASP A 223 -19.03 -17.70 -13.03
C ASP A 223 -18.37 -18.93 -13.71
N ALA A 224 -17.18 -19.30 -13.24
CA ALA A 224 -16.56 -20.59 -13.52
C ALA A 224 -16.82 -21.58 -12.36
N LYS A 225 -17.36 -22.76 -12.70
CA LYS A 225 -17.74 -23.85 -11.78
C LYS A 225 -16.55 -24.75 -11.42
N GLY A 226 -16.35 -25.01 -10.13
CA GLY A 226 -15.50 -26.08 -9.61
C GLY A 226 -15.45 -26.06 -8.08
N ALA A 227 -16.08 -27.04 -7.43
CA ALA A 227 -16.15 -27.13 -5.97
C ALA A 227 -14.93 -27.89 -5.40
N THR A 228 -14.23 -27.26 -4.47
CA THR A 228 -13.21 -27.87 -3.60
C THR A 228 -13.22 -27.16 -2.24
N GLU A 229 -12.79 -27.86 -1.20
CA GLU A 229 -12.93 -27.44 0.21
C GLU A 229 -12.21 -26.11 0.51
N ALA A 230 -12.91 -25.27 1.26
CA ALA A 230 -12.62 -23.85 1.42
C ALA A 230 -11.64 -23.57 2.58
N GLN A 231 -10.71 -22.64 2.38
CA GLN A 231 -9.89 -22.04 3.44
C GLN A 231 -10.44 -20.64 3.79
N GLU A 232 -10.35 -20.27 5.07
CA GLU A 232 -10.67 -18.92 5.56
C GLU A 232 -9.65 -17.88 5.05
N HIS A 233 -10.04 -16.60 5.11
CA HIS A 233 -9.28 -15.45 4.63
C HIS A 233 -7.81 -15.48 5.09
N SER A 234 -6.90 -15.10 4.19
CA SER A 234 -5.46 -15.19 4.44
C SER A 234 -4.91 -13.87 4.96
N ALA A 235 -4.34 -13.90 6.15
CA ALA A 235 -3.56 -12.82 6.75
C ALA A 235 -2.05 -12.93 6.44
N SER A 236 -1.66 -13.77 5.46
CA SER A 236 -0.45 -14.61 5.55
C SER A 236 0.90 -13.91 5.72
N ASN A 237 0.99 -12.59 5.55
CA ASN A 237 2.15 -11.82 6.00
C ASN A 237 1.83 -10.44 6.58
N ALA A 238 0.55 -10.09 6.75
CA ALA A 238 0.16 -8.80 7.33
C ALA A 238 0.58 -8.73 8.81
N ASN A 239 0.50 -9.86 9.52
CA ASN A 239 0.87 -9.93 10.92
C ASN A 239 2.40 -9.91 11.14
N ASP A 240 3.19 -10.19 10.10
CA ASP A 240 4.65 -10.17 10.20
C ASP A 240 5.19 -8.73 10.39
N GLU A 241 4.42 -7.73 9.96
CA GLU A 241 4.83 -6.32 9.99
C GLU A 241 4.42 -5.59 11.28
N VAL A 242 3.45 -6.10 12.05
CA VAL A 242 2.82 -5.38 13.20
C VAL A 242 3.54 -5.61 14.53
N ASP A 243 4.21 -6.74 14.70
CA ASP A 243 4.89 -7.09 15.97
C ASP A 243 6.34 -6.58 16.03
N VAL A 244 6.80 -5.88 14.99
CA VAL A 244 8.16 -5.33 14.90
C VAL A 244 8.14 -3.88 15.39
N ALA A 245 8.53 -3.65 16.64
CA ALA A 245 8.81 -2.28 17.10
C ALA A 245 9.97 -1.71 16.30
N LEU A 246 9.74 -0.57 15.63
CA LEU A 246 10.83 0.16 14.98
C LEU A 246 11.61 0.92 16.05
N GLU A 247 12.93 0.83 15.98
CA GLU A 247 13.82 1.65 16.81
C GLU A 247 14.10 2.97 16.07
N ASP A 248 13.98 4.10 16.78
CA ASP A 248 14.29 5.44 16.29
C ASP A 248 15.81 5.72 16.22
#